data_AF-A0A255EM18-F1
#
_entry.id   AF-A0A255EM18-F1
#
_cell.length_a   1.000
_cell.length_b   1.000
_cell.length_c   1.000
_cell.angle_alpha   90.00
_cell.angle_beta   90.00
_cell.angle_gamma   90.00
#
_symmetry.space_group_name_H-M   'P 1'
#
loop_
_entity.id
_entity.type
_entity.pdbx_description
1 polymer ?
#
loop_
_entity_poly.entity_id
_entity_poly.type
_entity_poly.pdbx_seq_one_letter_code
_entity_poly.pdbx_strand_id
1 'polypeptide(L)'
;MISLVVLASGALLATGAAFGGPWIIRAGIAVAVLAGLGAVLIAWREVEARVTAQREASRVELRETTGRLTGKLQEDRQVNREVLDVLSGRNQASQERVAELRRTIAELQAALSTERGNQATLKQHNADLATQNAELRAALEAVQAELAALLASDDAEVLALPRRAQVDPTAVSEWDALPDPRAVWNESSFPTVVDLQKLAPGILDEPMQERQQA
;
A
#
# COMPACT_ATOMS: atom_id res chain seq x y z
N MET A 1 43.90 57.68 -56.21
CA MET A 1 45.01 58.11 -55.32
C MET A 1 46.33 57.50 -55.78
N ILE A 2 46.45 56.16 -55.90
CA ILE A 2 47.71 55.49 -56.30
C ILE A 2 48.19 55.89 -57.71
N SER A 3 47.29 56.02 -58.69
CA SER A 3 47.64 56.39 -60.08
C SER A 3 48.17 57.82 -60.23
N LEU A 4 47.71 58.75 -59.40
CA LEU A 4 48.13 60.16 -59.44
C LEU A 4 49.54 60.34 -58.86
N VAL A 5 49.88 59.54 -57.85
CA VAL A 5 51.22 59.49 -57.25
C VAL A 5 52.25 58.94 -58.24
N VAL A 6 51.89 57.92 -59.03
CA VAL A 6 52.77 57.33 -60.05
C VAL A 6 53.01 58.27 -61.23
N LEU A 7 51.98 59.00 -61.68
CA LEU A 7 52.13 59.97 -62.76
C LEU A 7 53.00 61.16 -62.35
N ALA A 8 52.79 61.68 -61.13
CA ALA A 8 53.56 62.80 -60.59
C ALA A 8 55.03 62.43 -60.37
N SER A 9 55.32 61.22 -59.88
CA SER A 9 56.70 60.75 -59.69
C SER A 9 57.42 60.52 -61.03
N GLY A 10 56.72 59.96 -62.03
CA GLY A 10 57.26 59.79 -63.39
C GLY A 10 57.58 61.12 -64.08
N ALA A 11 56.72 62.12 -63.94
CA ALA A 11 56.94 63.45 -64.51
C ALA A 11 58.14 64.18 -63.85
N LEU A 12 58.27 64.08 -62.52
CA LEU A 12 59.42 64.65 -61.79
C LEU A 12 60.76 63.99 -62.18
N LEU A 13 60.77 62.66 -62.38
CA LEU A 13 61.95 61.91 -62.86
C LEU A 13 62.35 62.33 -64.28
N ALA A 14 61.38 62.48 -65.19
CA ALA A 14 61.64 62.90 -66.57
C ALA A 14 62.19 64.34 -66.66
N THR A 15 61.68 65.24 -65.81
CA THR A 15 62.12 66.65 -65.80
C THR A 15 63.51 66.81 -65.17
N GLY A 16 63.82 66.01 -64.15
CA GLY A 16 65.15 65.98 -63.51
C GLY A 16 66.25 65.41 -64.42
N ALA A 17 65.92 64.45 -65.30
CA ALA A 17 66.84 63.90 -66.29
C ALA A 17 67.18 64.89 -67.42
N ALA A 18 66.31 65.85 -67.71
CA ALA A 18 66.49 66.80 -68.82
C ALA A 18 67.37 68.02 -68.47
N PHE A 19 67.54 68.38 -67.18
CA PHE A 19 68.21 69.64 -66.78
C PHE A 19 69.22 69.53 -65.62
N GLY A 20 69.47 68.35 -65.06
CA GLY A 20 70.27 68.21 -63.84
C GLY A 20 71.70 67.69 -64.04
N GLY A 21 72.71 68.43 -63.55
CA GLY A 21 74.05 67.87 -63.33
C GLY A 21 74.03 66.66 -62.37
N PRO A 22 75.12 65.89 -62.24
CA PRO A 22 75.14 64.59 -61.54
C PRO A 22 74.68 64.63 -60.07
N TRP A 23 74.64 65.82 -59.46
CA TRP A 23 74.17 66.04 -58.10
C TRP A 23 72.63 65.98 -57.93
N ILE A 24 71.85 66.40 -58.93
CA ILE A 24 70.37 66.37 -58.85
C ILE A 24 69.85 64.93 -58.88
N ILE A 25 70.46 64.08 -59.73
CA ILE A 25 70.12 62.66 -59.80
C ILE A 25 70.41 61.96 -58.45
N ARG A 26 71.54 62.27 -57.82
CA ARG A 26 71.90 61.72 -56.49
C ARG A 26 70.96 62.19 -55.39
N ALA A 27 70.53 63.46 -55.42
CA ALA A 27 69.55 63.99 -54.48
C ALA A 27 68.17 63.33 -54.66
N GLY A 28 67.73 63.12 -55.89
CA GLY A 28 66.47 62.42 -56.20
C GLY A 28 66.49 60.95 -55.72
N ILE A 29 67.61 60.25 -55.92
CA ILE A 29 67.80 58.89 -55.41
C ILE A 29 67.73 58.88 -53.87
N ALA A 30 68.39 59.83 -53.20
CA ALA A 30 68.35 59.90 -51.73
C ALA A 30 66.93 60.14 -51.20
N VAL A 31 66.16 61.04 -51.82
CA VAL A 31 64.76 61.29 -51.45
C VAL A 31 63.88 60.07 -51.73
N ALA A 32 64.09 59.36 -52.85
CA ALA A 32 63.34 58.14 -53.17
C ALA A 32 63.63 57.01 -52.17
N VAL A 33 64.88 56.85 -51.73
CA VAL A 33 65.25 55.87 -50.71
C VAL A 33 64.62 56.22 -49.36
N LEU A 34 64.64 57.50 -48.96
CA LEU A 34 63.99 57.95 -47.72
C LEU A 34 62.47 57.81 -47.77
N ALA A 35 61.85 58.12 -48.91
CA ALA A 35 60.41 57.93 -49.13
C ALA A 35 60.02 56.44 -49.11
N GLY A 36 60.85 55.57 -49.71
CA GLY A 36 60.68 54.12 -49.65
C GLY A 36 60.77 53.57 -48.23
N LEU A 37 61.76 54.01 -47.45
CA LEU A 37 61.89 53.65 -46.03
C LEU A 37 60.70 54.14 -45.20
N GLY A 38 60.25 55.38 -45.42
CA GLY A 38 59.07 55.93 -44.76
C GLY A 38 57.80 55.13 -45.09
N ALA A 39 57.60 54.75 -46.35
CA ALA A 39 56.47 53.94 -46.78
C ALA A 39 56.48 52.54 -46.14
N VAL A 40 57.64 51.90 -46.03
CA VAL A 40 57.79 50.59 -45.39
C VAL A 40 57.47 50.68 -43.89
N LEU A 41 57.96 51.70 -43.20
CA LEU A 41 57.66 51.91 -41.77
C LEU A 41 56.17 52.15 -41.53
N ILE A 42 55.51 52.95 -42.37
CA ILE A 42 54.07 53.20 -42.27
C ILE A 42 53.28 51.92 -42.54
N ALA A 43 53.65 51.18 -43.59
CA ALA A 43 53.01 49.91 -43.92
C ALA A 43 53.15 48.89 -42.77
N TRP A 44 54.31 48.83 -42.12
CA TRP A 44 54.53 47.95 -40.98
C TRP A 44 53.63 48.32 -39.79
N ARG A 45 53.56 49.61 -39.44
CA ARG A 45 52.70 50.10 -38.36
C ARG A 45 51.22 49.85 -38.63
N GLU A 46 50.79 50.00 -39.89
CA GLU A 46 49.41 49.75 -40.28
C GLU A 46 49.05 48.26 -40.26
N VAL A 47 49.98 47.39 -40.65
CA VAL A 47 49.80 45.93 -40.57
C VAL A 47 49.72 45.49 -39.11
N GLU A 48 50.62 45.97 -38.25
CA GLU A 48 50.57 45.66 -36.82
C GLU A 48 49.26 46.11 -36.17
N ALA A 49 48.80 47.34 -36.47
CA ALA A 49 47.53 47.87 -35.97
C ALA A 49 46.31 47.07 -36.47
N ARG A 50 46.33 46.60 -37.72
CA ARG A 50 45.25 45.76 -38.27
C ARG A 50 45.25 44.37 -37.65
N VAL A 51 46.42 43.78 -37.43
CA VAL A 51 46.57 42.45 -36.82
C VAL A 51 46.09 42.46 -35.36
N THR A 52 46.40 43.51 -34.59
CA THR A 52 45.92 43.63 -33.21
C THR A 52 44.40 43.84 -33.18
N ALA A 53 43.87 44.75 -34.00
CA ALA A 53 42.43 45.00 -34.10
C ALA A 53 41.65 43.75 -34.53
N GLN A 54 42.17 42.99 -35.49
CA GLN A 54 41.53 41.75 -35.96
C GLN A 54 41.55 40.65 -34.88
N ARG A 55 42.65 40.52 -34.12
CA ARG A 55 42.72 39.58 -33.00
C ARG A 55 41.73 39.92 -31.89
N GLU A 56 41.52 41.20 -31.60
CA GLU A 56 40.53 41.64 -30.63
C GLU A 56 39.10 41.38 -31.11
N ALA A 57 38.79 41.72 -32.37
CA ALA A 57 37.50 41.43 -32.97
C ALA A 57 37.17 39.92 -32.96
N SER A 58 38.12 39.06 -33.36
CA SER A 58 37.94 37.61 -33.32
C SER A 58 37.77 37.08 -31.90
N ARG A 59 38.44 37.66 -30.89
CA ARG A 59 38.26 37.27 -29.48
C ARG A 59 36.88 37.65 -28.95
N VAL A 60 36.35 38.80 -29.37
CA VAL A 60 34.99 39.22 -28.98
C VAL A 60 33.96 38.27 -29.60
N GLU A 61 34.08 37.98 -30.88
CA GLU A 61 33.17 37.05 -31.58
C GLU A 61 33.21 35.62 -30.98
N LEU A 62 34.40 35.12 -30.63
CA LEU A 62 34.54 33.83 -29.95
C LEU A 62 33.92 33.83 -28.55
N ARG A 63 34.00 34.94 -27.81
CA ARG A 63 33.37 35.05 -26.49
C ARG A 63 31.85 35.11 -26.58
N GLU A 64 31.32 35.83 -27.57
CA GLU A 64 29.88 35.90 -27.78
C GLU A 64 29.32 34.54 -28.22
N THR A 65 29.98 33.86 -29.15
CA THR A 65 29.55 32.53 -29.62
C THR A 65 29.66 31.48 -28.52
N THR A 66 30.77 31.45 -27.78
CA THR A 66 30.92 30.54 -26.63
C THR A 66 29.90 30.84 -25.53
N GLY A 67 29.64 32.11 -25.21
CA GLY A 67 28.62 32.50 -24.23
C GLY A 67 27.20 32.07 -24.63
N ARG A 68 26.83 32.20 -25.92
CA ARG A 68 25.53 31.71 -26.41
C ARG A 68 25.42 30.20 -26.35
N LEU A 69 26.49 29.47 -26.70
CA LEU A 69 26.52 28.01 -26.65
C LEU A 69 26.47 27.49 -25.22
N THR A 70 27.21 28.11 -24.28
CA THR A 70 27.17 27.72 -22.87
C THR A 70 25.80 27.98 -22.26
N GLY A 71 25.16 29.11 -22.60
CA GLY A 71 23.79 29.41 -22.17
C GLY A 71 22.79 28.33 -22.63
N LYS A 72 22.82 27.98 -23.92
CA LYS A 72 21.96 26.90 -24.47
C LYS A 72 22.24 25.55 -23.80
N LEU A 73 23.51 25.19 -23.61
CA LEU A 73 23.87 23.94 -22.94
C LEU A 73 23.42 23.90 -21.47
N GLN A 74 23.39 25.05 -20.79
CA GLN A 74 22.87 25.13 -19.42
C GLN A 74 21.35 24.97 -19.39
N GLU A 75 20.64 25.61 -20.31
CA GLU A 75 19.18 25.46 -20.48
C GLU A 75 18.82 24.00 -20.78
N ASP A 76 19.49 23.38 -21.75
CA ASP A 76 19.28 21.96 -22.10
C ASP A 76 19.55 21.03 -20.91
N ARG A 77 20.59 21.32 -20.11
CA ARG A 77 20.90 20.53 -18.91
C ARG A 77 19.84 20.70 -17.83
N GLN A 78 19.27 21.90 -17.70
CA GLN A 78 18.19 22.15 -16.74
C GLN A 78 16.94 21.39 -17.14
N VAL A 79 16.53 21.46 -18.41
CA VAL A 79 15.39 20.70 -18.94
C VAL A 79 15.62 19.20 -18.79
N ASN A 80 16.81 18.70 -19.13
CA ASN A 80 17.12 17.28 -18.97
C ASN A 80 17.06 16.83 -17.50
N ARG A 81 17.51 17.65 -16.54
CA ARG A 81 17.38 17.34 -15.11
C ARG A 81 15.94 17.28 -14.68
N GLU A 82 15.12 18.24 -15.09
CA GLU A 82 13.69 18.23 -14.78
C GLU A 82 12.99 16.97 -15.32
N VAL A 83 13.29 16.59 -16.56
CA VAL A 83 12.77 15.34 -17.14
C VAL A 83 13.25 14.11 -16.37
N LEU A 84 14.52 14.06 -15.96
CA LEU A 84 15.06 12.96 -15.15
C LEU A 84 14.41 12.91 -13.75
N ASP A 85 14.16 14.05 -13.13
CA ASP A 85 13.48 14.14 -11.83
C ASP A 85 12.04 13.64 -11.94
N VAL A 86 11.31 14.03 -12.98
CA VAL A 86 9.94 13.52 -13.24
C VAL A 86 9.94 12.02 -13.52
N LEU A 87 10.87 11.53 -14.34
CA LEU A 87 10.98 10.10 -14.66
C LEU A 87 11.37 9.27 -13.44
N SER A 88 12.31 9.75 -12.62
CA SER A 88 12.73 9.08 -11.38
C SER A 88 11.59 9.04 -10.36
N GLY A 89 10.87 10.16 -10.17
CA GLY A 89 9.68 10.21 -9.32
C GLY A 89 8.58 9.25 -9.79
N ARG A 90 8.32 9.18 -11.11
CA ARG A 90 7.36 8.22 -11.67
C ARG A 90 7.80 6.77 -11.49
N ASN A 91 9.09 6.49 -11.64
CA ASN A 91 9.65 5.15 -11.44
C ASN A 91 9.51 4.72 -9.99
N GLN A 92 9.86 5.61 -9.05
CA GLN A 92 9.70 5.36 -7.62
C GLN A 92 8.23 5.09 -7.25
N ALA A 93 7.29 5.94 -7.70
CA ALA A 93 5.86 5.72 -7.48
C ALA A 93 5.36 4.39 -8.07
N SER A 94 5.90 3.98 -9.23
CA SER A 94 5.58 2.67 -9.82
C SER A 94 6.14 1.51 -8.97
N GLN A 95 7.34 1.64 -8.42
CA GLN A 95 7.95 0.62 -7.56
C GLN A 95 7.16 0.47 -6.26
N GLU A 96 6.75 1.59 -5.64
CA GLU A 96 5.91 1.58 -4.45
C GLU A 96 4.57 0.88 -4.70
N ARG A 97 3.91 1.17 -5.83
CA ARG A 97 2.67 0.46 -6.23
C ARG A 97 2.90 -1.03 -6.45
N VAL A 98 4.01 -1.43 -7.06
CA VAL A 98 4.33 -2.85 -7.24
C VAL A 98 4.59 -3.53 -5.90
N ALA A 99 5.28 -2.87 -4.97
CA ALA A 99 5.49 -3.39 -3.63
C ALA A 99 4.17 -3.56 -2.87
N GLU A 100 3.27 -2.57 -2.95
CA GLU A 100 1.95 -2.63 -2.35
C GLU A 100 1.11 -3.76 -2.95
N LEU A 101 1.05 -3.87 -4.28
CA LEU A 101 0.32 -4.95 -4.94
C LEU A 101 0.86 -6.34 -4.54
N ARG A 102 2.18 -6.50 -4.43
CA ARG A 102 2.78 -7.76 -3.95
C ARG A 102 2.37 -8.08 -2.51
N ARG A 103 2.30 -7.07 -1.64
CA ARG A 103 1.82 -7.22 -0.28
C ARG A 103 0.35 -7.67 -0.26
N THR A 104 -0.52 -6.99 -1.01
CA THR A 104 -1.94 -7.36 -1.09
C THR A 104 -2.14 -8.77 -1.66
N ILE A 105 -1.33 -9.19 -2.64
CA ILE A 105 -1.38 -10.55 -3.18
C ILE A 105 -1.00 -11.56 -2.10
N ALA A 106 0.05 -11.31 -1.32
CA ALA A 106 0.46 -12.20 -0.24
C ALA A 106 -0.63 -12.29 0.86
N GLU A 107 -1.24 -11.16 1.23
CA GLU A 107 -2.33 -11.11 2.21
C GLU A 107 -3.56 -11.87 1.72
N LEU A 108 -3.96 -11.68 0.46
CA LEU A 108 -5.09 -12.41 -0.15
C LEU A 108 -4.79 -13.91 -0.28
N GLN A 109 -3.56 -14.30 -0.61
CA GLN A 109 -3.16 -15.71 -0.66
C GLN A 109 -3.22 -16.36 0.72
N ALA A 110 -2.79 -15.66 1.77
CA ALA A 110 -2.89 -16.13 3.15
C ALA A 110 -4.36 -16.30 3.55
N ALA A 111 -5.20 -15.29 3.32
CA ALA A 111 -6.64 -15.36 3.60
C ALA A 111 -7.34 -16.50 2.85
N LEU A 112 -6.99 -16.71 1.58
CA LEU A 112 -7.53 -17.79 0.76
C LEU A 112 -7.08 -19.17 1.27
N SER A 113 -5.84 -19.31 1.74
CA SER A 113 -5.35 -20.52 2.38
C SER A 113 -6.13 -20.83 3.67
N THR A 114 -6.34 -19.82 4.52
CA THR A 114 -7.16 -19.94 5.74
C THR A 114 -8.58 -20.36 5.41
N GLU A 115 -9.21 -19.73 4.41
CA GLU A 115 -10.59 -20.06 4.04
C GLU A 115 -10.72 -21.46 3.45
N ARG A 116 -9.73 -21.92 2.67
CA ARG A 116 -9.67 -23.33 2.24
C ARG A 116 -9.53 -24.29 3.41
N GLY A 117 -8.74 -23.93 4.43
CA GLY A 117 -8.63 -24.67 5.68
C GLY A 117 -9.98 -24.77 6.41
N ASN A 118 -10.66 -23.63 6.60
CA ASN A 118 -11.99 -23.56 7.20
C ASN A 118 -13.02 -24.38 6.42
N GLN A 119 -12.98 -24.32 5.08
CA GLN A 119 -13.87 -25.11 4.25
C GLN A 119 -13.62 -26.62 4.42
N ALA A 120 -12.36 -27.04 4.54
CA ALA A 120 -12.00 -28.44 4.77
C ALA A 120 -12.50 -28.92 6.14
N THR A 121 -12.31 -28.12 7.20
CA THR A 121 -12.79 -28.47 8.55
C THR A 121 -14.31 -28.53 8.62
N LEU A 122 -15.02 -27.58 8.00
CA LEU A 122 -16.48 -27.61 7.93
C LEU A 122 -17.01 -28.81 7.14
N LYS A 123 -16.34 -29.21 6.06
CA LYS A 123 -16.70 -30.43 5.31
C LYS A 123 -16.52 -31.68 6.16
N GLN A 124 -15.42 -31.77 6.92
CA GLN A 124 -15.21 -32.87 7.84
C GLN A 124 -16.27 -32.92 8.93
N HIS A 125 -16.56 -31.79 9.58
CA HIS A 125 -17.59 -31.71 10.61
C HIS A 125 -18.99 -32.09 10.07
N ASN A 126 -19.32 -31.69 8.84
CA ASN A 126 -20.57 -32.12 8.21
C ASN A 126 -20.62 -33.62 7.94
N ALA A 127 -19.48 -34.24 7.56
CA ALA A 127 -19.41 -35.69 7.40
C ALA A 127 -19.60 -36.41 8.74
N ASP A 128 -18.97 -35.93 9.81
CA ASP A 128 -19.10 -36.49 11.17
C ASP A 128 -20.54 -36.34 11.71
N LEU A 129 -21.21 -35.22 11.44
CA LEU A 129 -22.62 -35.04 11.81
C LEU A 129 -23.55 -35.94 10.99
N ALA A 130 -23.21 -36.22 9.73
CA ALA A 130 -23.98 -37.12 8.88
C ALA A 130 -23.89 -38.57 9.37
N THR A 131 -22.70 -39.02 9.81
CA THR A 131 -22.54 -40.35 10.41
C THR A 131 -23.29 -40.46 11.74
N GLN A 132 -23.15 -39.48 12.63
CA GLN A 132 -23.90 -39.44 13.90
C GLN A 132 -25.43 -39.44 13.67
N ASN A 133 -25.92 -38.69 12.68
CA ASN A 133 -27.34 -38.72 12.33
C ASN A 133 -27.78 -40.09 11.82
N ALA A 134 -26.95 -40.77 11.02
CA ALA A 134 -27.25 -42.12 10.55
C ALA A 134 -27.30 -43.13 11.72
N GLU A 135 -26.35 -43.05 12.64
CA GLU A 135 -26.32 -43.88 13.85
C GLU A 135 -27.53 -43.65 14.75
N LEU A 136 -27.88 -42.39 15.02
CA LEU A 136 -29.05 -42.04 15.83
C LEU A 136 -30.36 -42.50 15.17
N ARG A 137 -30.48 -42.38 13.83
CA ARG A 137 -31.63 -42.90 13.10
C ARG A 137 -31.74 -44.42 13.21
N ALA A 138 -30.63 -45.14 13.03
CA ALA A 138 -30.62 -46.59 13.18
C ALA A 138 -30.97 -47.02 14.61
N ALA A 139 -30.47 -46.32 15.64
CA ALA A 139 -30.81 -46.58 17.03
C ALA A 139 -32.29 -46.29 17.33
N LEU A 140 -32.85 -45.21 16.79
CA LEU A 140 -34.27 -44.90 16.91
C LEU A 140 -35.13 -45.96 16.24
N GLU A 141 -34.78 -46.40 15.03
CA GLU A 141 -35.49 -47.48 14.32
C GLU A 141 -35.44 -48.79 15.11
N ALA A 142 -34.29 -49.13 15.71
CA ALA A 142 -34.15 -50.31 16.57
C ALA A 142 -35.06 -50.22 17.82
N VAL A 143 -35.05 -49.10 18.54
CA VAL A 143 -35.90 -48.89 19.72
C VAL A 143 -37.38 -48.88 19.34
N GLN A 144 -37.75 -48.31 18.18
CA GLN A 144 -39.12 -48.36 17.68
C GLN A 144 -39.55 -49.79 17.35
N ALA A 145 -38.66 -50.60 16.76
CA ALA A 145 -38.92 -52.01 16.50
C ALA A 145 -39.08 -52.83 17.79
N GLU A 146 -38.23 -52.58 18.80
CA GLU A 146 -38.35 -53.19 20.14
C GLU A 146 -39.67 -52.80 20.82
N LEU A 147 -40.04 -51.52 20.79
CA LEU A 147 -41.31 -51.04 21.34
C LEU A 147 -42.51 -51.68 20.62
N ALA A 148 -42.46 -51.77 19.29
CA ALA A 148 -43.51 -52.42 18.51
C ALA A 148 -43.61 -53.92 18.83
N ALA A 149 -42.48 -54.60 19.04
CA ALA A 149 -42.45 -55.99 19.47
C ALA A 149 -43.03 -56.18 20.88
N LEU A 150 -42.67 -55.32 21.83
CA LEU A 150 -43.20 -55.32 23.20
C LEU A 150 -44.71 -55.03 23.25
N LEU A 151 -45.19 -54.12 22.41
CA LEU A 151 -46.62 -53.83 22.29
C LEU A 151 -47.39 -54.97 21.59
N ALA A 152 -46.74 -55.71 20.69
CA ALA A 152 -47.33 -56.86 20.01
C ALA A 152 -47.30 -58.15 20.87
N SER A 153 -46.33 -58.27 21.79
CA SER A 153 -46.38 -59.28 22.84
C SER A 153 -47.41 -58.84 23.88
N ASP A 154 -48.61 -59.42 23.82
CA ASP A 154 -49.71 -59.26 24.79
C ASP A 154 -49.36 -59.68 26.25
N ASP A 155 -48.09 -59.99 26.53
CA ASP A 155 -47.53 -60.35 27.84
C ASP A 155 -47.11 -59.14 28.67
N ALA A 156 -47.67 -57.95 28.39
CA ALA A 156 -47.62 -56.86 29.36
C ALA A 156 -48.42 -57.30 30.59
N GLU A 157 -47.74 -57.91 31.56
CA GLU A 157 -48.28 -58.25 32.87
C GLU A 157 -48.75 -56.93 33.51
N VAL A 158 -50.01 -56.57 33.25
CA VAL A 158 -50.69 -55.46 33.91
C VAL A 158 -50.88 -55.91 35.35
N LEU A 159 -49.83 -55.75 36.15
CA LEU A 159 -49.92 -55.80 37.59
C LEU A 159 -50.95 -54.74 37.97
N ALA A 160 -52.15 -55.19 38.32
CA ALA A 160 -53.16 -54.33 38.88
C ALA A 160 -52.54 -53.71 40.14
N LEU A 161 -52.13 -52.45 40.04
CA LEU A 161 -51.79 -51.65 41.21
C LEU A 161 -52.94 -51.84 42.19
N PRO A 162 -52.65 -52.16 43.47
CA PRO A 162 -53.70 -52.38 44.45
C PRO A 162 -54.59 -51.15 44.44
N ARG A 163 -55.76 -51.31 43.83
CA ARG A 163 -56.78 -50.27 43.76
C ARG A 163 -57.12 -50.06 45.22
N ARG A 164 -56.85 -48.86 45.76
CA ARG A 164 -57.25 -48.49 47.14
C ARG A 164 -58.65 -49.06 47.33
N ALA A 165 -58.78 -50.03 48.24
CA ALA A 165 -60.07 -50.53 48.63
C ALA A 165 -60.93 -49.30 48.86
N GLN A 166 -62.09 -49.25 48.20
CA GLN A 166 -63.04 -48.15 48.33
C GLN A 166 -63.15 -47.84 49.82
N VAL A 167 -62.61 -46.69 50.21
CA VAL A 167 -62.67 -46.21 51.58
C VAL A 167 -64.16 -46.11 51.90
N ASP A 168 -64.56 -46.82 52.94
CA ASP A 168 -65.92 -46.79 53.49
C ASP A 168 -66.34 -45.32 53.62
N PRO A 169 -67.47 -44.87 53.03
CA PRO A 169 -67.82 -43.44 52.97
C PRO A 169 -68.06 -42.78 54.33
N THR A 170 -67.97 -43.53 55.43
CA THR A 170 -68.04 -43.06 56.82
C THR A 170 -66.68 -43.03 57.53
N ALA A 171 -65.62 -43.55 56.92
CA ALA A 171 -64.27 -43.44 57.45
C ALA A 171 -63.66 -42.10 57.00
N VAL A 172 -63.63 -41.12 57.90
CA VAL A 172 -62.92 -39.86 57.69
C VAL A 172 -61.47 -40.20 57.32
N SER A 173 -61.09 -39.93 56.08
CA SER A 173 -59.71 -40.14 55.66
C SER A 173 -58.84 -39.18 56.46
N GLU A 174 -57.72 -39.64 57.03
CA GLU A 174 -56.73 -38.73 57.64
C GLU A 174 -56.26 -37.65 56.65
N TRP A 175 -56.40 -37.92 55.34
CA TRP A 175 -56.17 -36.99 54.24
C TRP A 175 -57.20 -35.87 54.12
N ASP A 176 -58.43 -36.06 54.58
CA ASP A 176 -59.50 -35.03 54.60
C ASP A 176 -59.34 -34.08 55.79
N ALA A 177 -58.52 -34.45 56.79
CA ALA A 177 -58.14 -33.59 57.91
C ALA A 177 -56.95 -32.67 57.60
N LEU A 178 -56.33 -32.80 56.41
CA LEU A 178 -55.26 -31.89 56.00
C LEU A 178 -55.84 -30.51 55.67
N PRO A 179 -55.18 -29.42 56.08
CA PRO A 179 -55.55 -28.07 55.66
C PRO A 179 -55.55 -27.94 54.12
N ASP A 180 -56.56 -27.25 53.57
CA ASP A 180 -56.65 -26.99 52.12
C ASP A 180 -55.32 -26.40 51.60
N PRO A 181 -54.67 -27.03 50.59
CA PRO A 181 -53.40 -26.56 50.02
C PRO A 181 -53.43 -25.09 49.60
N ARG A 182 -54.59 -24.56 49.21
CA ARG A 182 -54.76 -23.15 48.83
C ARG A 182 -54.72 -22.17 50.00
N ALA A 183 -54.94 -22.66 51.23
CA ALA A 183 -54.77 -21.86 52.43
C ALA A 183 -53.29 -21.73 52.82
N VAL A 184 -52.47 -22.73 52.49
CA VAL A 184 -51.02 -22.76 52.80
C VAL A 184 -50.19 -22.06 51.73
N TRP A 185 -50.64 -22.10 50.46
CA TRP A 185 -50.01 -21.41 49.34
C TRP A 185 -50.89 -20.24 48.90
N ASN A 186 -50.66 -19.05 49.48
CA ASN A 186 -51.28 -17.81 49.02
C ASN A 186 -50.27 -16.96 48.23
N GLU A 187 -50.75 -16.14 47.28
CA GLU A 187 -49.89 -15.34 46.37
C GLU A 187 -49.02 -14.30 47.09
N SER A 188 -49.28 -14.02 48.38
CA SER A 188 -48.59 -12.99 49.17
C SER A 188 -47.68 -13.52 50.29
N SER A 189 -47.66 -14.83 50.53
CA SER A 189 -46.95 -15.45 51.65
C SER A 189 -46.54 -16.87 51.29
N PHE A 190 -45.24 -17.08 51.13
CA PHE A 190 -44.68 -18.41 50.91
C PHE A 190 -44.73 -19.20 52.22
N PRO A 191 -45.11 -20.49 52.20
CA PRO A 191 -45.21 -21.29 53.40
C PRO A 191 -43.85 -21.50 54.05
N THR A 192 -43.80 -21.41 55.38
CA THR A 192 -42.59 -21.72 56.13
C THR A 192 -42.44 -23.24 56.31
N VAL A 193 -41.24 -23.71 56.65
CA VAL A 193 -40.95 -25.15 56.86
C VAL A 193 -41.91 -25.77 57.90
N VAL A 194 -42.34 -24.99 58.89
CA VAL A 194 -43.30 -25.41 59.93
C VAL A 194 -44.71 -25.62 59.35
N ASP A 195 -45.10 -24.87 58.33
CA ASP A 195 -46.41 -25.00 57.67
C ASP A 195 -46.43 -26.18 56.71
N LEU A 196 -45.30 -26.47 56.07
CA LEU A 196 -45.12 -27.67 55.24
C LEU A 196 -45.11 -28.95 56.09
N GLN A 197 -44.61 -28.90 57.33
CA GLN A 197 -44.62 -30.04 58.24
C GLN A 197 -46.04 -30.49 58.63
N LYS A 198 -47.01 -29.57 58.66
CA LYS A 198 -48.42 -29.87 58.96
C LYS A 198 -49.15 -30.60 57.81
N LEU A 199 -48.62 -30.53 56.60
CA LEU A 199 -49.16 -31.22 55.41
C LEU A 199 -48.60 -32.64 55.23
N ALA A 200 -47.63 -33.05 56.05
CA ALA A 200 -47.02 -34.38 56.00
C ALA A 200 -47.46 -35.22 57.20
N PRO A 201 -48.70 -35.75 57.24
CA PRO A 201 -49.04 -36.71 58.28
C PRO A 201 -48.24 -38.00 58.04
N GLY A 202 -47.39 -38.35 59.01
CA GLY A 202 -46.84 -39.71 59.14
C GLY A 202 -45.49 -40.04 58.49
N ILE A 203 -44.73 -39.08 57.93
CA ILE A 203 -43.38 -39.36 57.37
C ILE A 203 -42.24 -38.99 58.35
N LEU A 204 -42.49 -38.16 59.37
CA LEU A 204 -41.44 -37.62 60.25
C LEU A 204 -41.40 -38.20 61.67
N ASP A 205 -42.18 -39.23 61.97
CA ASP A 205 -42.13 -39.92 63.28
C ASP A 205 -41.02 -41.00 63.35
N GLU A 206 -40.08 -41.02 62.40
CA GLU A 206 -38.82 -41.75 62.57
C GLU A 206 -37.76 -40.84 63.22
N PRO A 207 -37.26 -41.15 64.43
CA PRO A 207 -36.18 -40.37 65.03
C PRO A 207 -34.89 -40.53 64.21
N MET A 208 -34.39 -39.42 63.67
CA MET A 208 -33.04 -39.32 63.10
C MET A 208 -31.98 -39.48 64.20
N GLN A 209 -31.76 -40.70 64.66
CA GLN A 209 -30.56 -41.08 65.41
C GLN A 209 -29.81 -42.12 64.58
N GLU A 210 -28.49 -41.91 64.46
CA GLU A 210 -27.51 -42.79 63.80
C GLU A 210 -27.29 -42.64 62.28
N ARG A 211 -26.76 -41.49 61.86
CA ARG A 211 -25.81 -41.41 60.72
C ARG A 211 -24.65 -40.46 60.99
N GLN A 212 -24.09 -40.52 62.19
CA GLN A 212 -22.72 -40.07 62.46
C GLN A 212 -21.99 -41.24 63.12
N GLN A 213 -21.41 -42.11 62.30
CA GLN A 213 -20.26 -43.01 62.55
C GLN A 213 -20.35 -44.24 61.64
N ALA A 214 -19.78 -44.12 60.43
CA ALA A 214 -19.08 -45.18 59.69
C ALA A 214 -18.52 -44.56 58.40
#